data_AF-A0AAN5LDI6-F1
#
_entry.id   AF-A0AAN5LDI6-F1
#
_cell.length_a   1.000
_cell.length_b   1.000
_cell.length_c   1.000
_cell.angle_alpha   90.00
_cell.angle_beta   90.00
_cell.angle_gamma   90.00
#
_symmetry.space_group_name_H-M   'P 1'
#
loop_
_entity.id
_entity.type
_entity.pdbx_description
1 polymer ?
#
loop_
_entity_poly.entity_id
_entity_poly.type
_entity_poly.pdbx_seq_one_letter_code
_entity_poly.pdbx_strand_id
1 'polypeptide(L)'
;METRFWCYAAIMVMAWLGLLGWLLWQLEVTLLDTGVTPWSMENVVLLGLGTVILCLVSVPVLAVLQPLIALAGLMAEGVWQLLRGIYLGVRWLIRRHTHA
;
A
#
# COMPACT_ATOMS: atom_id res chain seq x y z
N MET A 1 -15.84 0.97 9.88
CA MET A 1 -15.21 1.36 8.59
C MET A 1 -13.83 1.97 8.80
N GLU A 2 -13.66 2.90 9.74
CA GLU A 2 -12.36 3.55 10.02
C GLU A 2 -11.19 2.58 10.20
N THR A 3 -11.30 1.57 11.08
CA THR A 3 -10.20 0.62 11.33
C THR A 3 -9.77 -0.18 10.10
N ARG A 4 -10.68 -0.46 9.16
CA ARG A 4 -10.35 -1.15 7.89
C ARG A 4 -9.63 -0.22 6.92
N PHE A 5 -10.07 1.04 6.82
CA PHE A 5 -9.39 2.07 6.03
C PHE A 5 -7.94 2.27 6.49
N TRP A 6 -7.71 2.36 7.80
CA TRP A 6 -6.37 2.49 8.37
C TRP A 6 -5.47 1.28 8.05
N CYS A 7 -6.02 0.05 8.03
CA CYS A 7 -5.27 -1.14 7.60
C CYS A 7 -4.86 -1.04 6.12
N TYR A 8 -5.77 -0.67 5.21
CA TYR A 8 -5.43 -0.54 3.79
C TYR A 8 -4.43 0.60 3.54
N ALA A 9 -4.57 1.72 4.26
CA ALA A 9 -3.61 2.81 4.22
C ALA A 9 -2.23 2.36 4.72
N ALA A 10 -2.15 1.63 5.83
CA ALA A 10 -0.89 1.11 6.37
C ALA A 10 -0.20 0.15 5.39
N ILE A 11 -0.94 -0.76 4.74
CA ILE A 11 -0.37 -1.67 3.74
C ILE A 11 0.21 -0.90 2.56
N MET A 12 -0.52 0.11 2.05
CA MET A 12 -0.03 0.93 0.94
C MET A 12 1.20 1.76 1.32
N VAL A 13 1.22 2.34 2.52
CA VAL A 13 2.38 3.07 3.04
C VAL A 13 3.59 2.16 3.18
N MET A 14 3.42 0.95 3.73
CA MET A 14 4.52 -0.01 3.85
C MET A 14 5.05 -0.47 2.48
N ALA A 15 4.17 -0.72 1.50
CA ALA A 15 4.56 -1.07 0.15
C ALA A 15 5.36 0.07 -0.52
N TRP A 16 4.92 1.31 -0.34
CA TRP A 16 5.61 2.49 -0.87
C TRP A 16 6.99 2.70 -0.22
N LEU A 17 7.08 2.59 1.12
CA LEU A 17 8.35 2.68 1.83
C LEU A 17 9.31 1.55 1.43
N GLY A 18 8.79 0.34 1.19
CA GLY A 18 9.58 -0.77 0.65
C GLY A 18 10.17 -0.46 -0.72
N LEU A 19 9.37 0.13 -1.63
CA LEU A 19 9.84 0.57 -2.95
C LEU A 19 10.93 1.65 -2.84
N LEU A 20 10.77 2.64 -1.96
CA LEU A 20 11.77 3.69 -1.74
C LEU A 20 13.08 3.12 -1.19
N GLY A 21 13.00 2.23 -0.21
CA GLY A 21 14.17 1.54 0.34
C GLY A 21 14.90 0.73 -0.72
N TRP A 22 14.15 0.06 -1.60
CA TRP A 22 14.71 -0.66 -2.74
C TRP A 22 15.39 0.28 -3.75
N LEU A 23 14.82 1.44 -4.06
CA LEU A 23 15.45 2.43 -4.94
C LEU A 23 16.76 2.99 -4.35
N LEU A 24 16.79 3.29 -3.04
CA LEU A 24 18.00 3.71 -2.35
C LEU A 24 19.08 2.63 -2.39
N TRP A 25 18.69 1.37 -2.19
CA TRP A 25 19.59 0.23 -2.33
C TRP A 25 20.16 0.11 -3.76
N GLN A 26 19.34 0.28 -4.79
CA GLN A 26 19.81 0.26 -6.19
C GLN A 26 20.82 1.38 -6.47
N LEU A 27 20.60 2.57 -5.88
CA LEU A 27 21.54 3.68 -5.97
C LEU A 27 22.89 3.31 -5.34
N GLU A 28 22.88 2.72 -4.14
CA GLU A 28 24.09 2.27 -3.45
C GLU A 28 24.85 1.21 -4.24
N VAL A 29 24.16 0.20 -4.78
CA VAL A 29 24.77 -0.84 -5.64
C VAL A 29 25.41 -0.22 -6.87
N THR A 30 24.72 0.72 -7.53
CA THR A 30 25.25 1.41 -8.71
C THR A 30 26.51 2.20 -8.38
N LEU A 31 26.54 2.88 -7.23
CA LEU A 31 27.74 3.60 -6.76
C LEU A 31 28.91 2.64 -6.53
N LEU A 32 28.66 1.51 -5.87
CA LEU A 32 29.67 0.46 -5.66
C LEU A 32 30.22 -0.09 -6.98
N ASP A 33 29.36 -0.36 -7.96
CA ASP A 33 29.75 -0.87 -9.28
C ASP A 33 30.60 0.13 -10.06
N THR A 34 30.42 1.44 -9.84
CA THR A 34 31.26 2.50 -10.43
C THR A 34 32.59 2.74 -9.70
N GLY A 35 32.90 1.94 -8.68
CA GLY A 35 34.12 2.08 -7.87
C GLY A 35 34.10 3.26 -6.91
N VAL A 36 32.93 3.87 -6.69
CA VAL A 36 32.74 4.97 -5.77
C VAL A 36 32.50 4.40 -4.37
N THR A 37 33.25 4.87 -3.38
CA THR A 37 33.06 4.46 -1.98
C THR A 37 31.83 5.16 -1.38
N PRO A 38 30.74 4.43 -1.05
CA PRO A 38 29.49 5.05 -0.63
C PRO A 38 29.60 5.74 0.74
N TRP A 39 30.60 5.38 1.54
CA TRP A 39 30.82 5.89 2.89
C TRP A 39 31.74 7.13 2.96
N SER A 40 32.12 7.72 1.83
CA SER A 40 32.78 9.03 1.84
C SER A 40 31.78 10.10 2.35
N MET A 41 32.26 11.11 3.07
CA MET A 41 31.42 12.19 3.61
C MET A 41 30.54 12.84 2.53
N GLU A 42 31.05 13.02 1.30
CA GLU A 42 30.29 13.61 0.18
C GLU A 42 29.15 12.71 -0.29
N ASN A 43 29.39 11.39 -0.36
CA ASN A 43 28.39 10.43 -0.85
C ASN A 43 27.30 10.15 0.18
N VAL A 44 27.62 10.18 1.47
CA VAL A 44 26.63 10.11 2.56
C VAL A 44 25.70 11.32 2.53
N VAL A 45 26.24 12.51 2.26
CA VAL A 45 25.42 13.73 2.11
C VAL A 45 24.53 13.65 0.87
N LEU A 46 25.03 13.13 -0.25
CA LEU A 46 24.25 12.89 -1.47
C LEU A 46 23.12 11.87 -1.27
N LEU A 47 23.41 10.74 -0.61
CA LEU A 47 22.41 9.73 -0.25
C LEU A 47 21.36 10.30 0.72
N GLY A 48 21.79 11.10 1.70
CA GLY A 48 20.90 11.79 2.63
C GLY A 48 19.98 12.79 1.94
N LEU A 49 20.52 13.64 1.06
CA LEU A 49 19.73 14.58 0.25
C LEU A 49 18.76 13.85 -0.69
N GLY A 50 19.21 12.78 -1.34
CA GLY A 50 18.36 11.93 -2.18
C GLY A 50 17.20 11.32 -1.40
N THR A 51 17.45 10.85 -0.18
CA THR A 51 16.41 10.32 0.72
C THR A 51 15.38 11.38 1.10
N VAL A 52 15.83 12.59 1.43
CA VAL A 52 14.93 13.72 1.77
C VAL A 52 14.07 14.11 0.57
N ILE A 53 14.65 14.21 -0.63
CA ILE A 53 13.92 14.53 -1.86
C ILE A 53 12.89 13.44 -2.15
N LEU A 54 13.27 12.17 -2.04
CA LEU A 54 12.36 11.03 -2.20
C LEU A 54 11.20 11.09 -1.20
N CYS A 55 11.47 11.42 0.07
CA CYS A 55 10.43 11.60 1.08
C CYS A 55 9.47 12.76 0.73
N LEU A 56 9.99 13.91 0.27
CA LEU A 56 9.15 15.05 -0.14
C LEU A 56 8.27 14.72 -1.35
N VAL A 57 8.83 14.06 -2.36
CA VAL A 57 8.09 13.63 -3.57
C VAL A 57 7.07 12.53 -3.23
N SER A 58 7.29 11.77 -2.16
CA SER A 58 6.35 10.74 -1.71
C SER A 58 5.04 11.30 -1.14
N VAL A 59 5.06 12.51 -0.59
CA VAL A 59 3.87 13.16 0.01
C VAL A 59 2.69 13.28 -0.98
N PRO A 60 2.86 13.88 -2.18
CA PRO A 60 1.77 13.96 -3.16
C PRO A 60 1.35 12.59 -3.69
N VAL A 61 2.28 11.63 -3.81
CA VAL A 61 1.93 10.26 -4.25
C VAL A 61 1.02 9.57 -3.24
N LEU A 62 1.35 9.66 -1.95
CA LEU A 62 0.51 9.13 -0.87
C LEU A 62 -0.84 9.85 -0.81
N ALA A 63 -0.88 11.17 -1.04
CA ALA A 63 -2.13 11.92 -1.12
C ALA A 63 -3.03 11.47 -2.28
N VAL A 64 -2.45 11.18 -3.46
CA VAL A 64 -3.19 10.64 -4.62
C VAL A 64 -3.66 9.19 -4.39
N LEU A 65 -2.95 8.43 -3.57
CA LEU A 65 -3.36 7.06 -3.21
C LEU A 65 -4.55 7.02 -2.24
N GLN A 66 -4.78 8.07 -1.43
CA GLN A 66 -5.92 8.15 -0.50
C GLN A 66 -7.29 7.88 -1.13
N PRO A 67 -7.69 8.53 -2.25
CA PRO A 67 -8.98 8.25 -2.89
C PRO A 67 -9.06 6.82 -3.44
N LEU A 68 -7.94 6.25 -3.91
CA LEU A 68 -7.89 4.86 -4.37
C LEU A 68 -8.09 3.87 -3.22
N ILE A 69 -7.51 4.15 -2.05
CA ILE A 69 -7.72 3.38 -0.82
C ILE A 69 -9.20 3.45 -0.37
N ALA A 70 -9.81 4.64 -0.45
CA ALA A 70 -11.23 4.80 -0.15
C ALA A 70 -12.12 4.01 -1.11
N LEU A 71 -11.80 4.03 -2.42
CA LEU A 71 -12.51 3.26 -3.44
C LEU A 71 -12.38 1.75 -3.21
N ALA A 72 -11.19 1.27 -2.87
CA ALA A 72 -10.95 -0.13 -2.53
C ALA A 72 -11.76 -0.58 -1.30
N GLY A 73 -11.86 0.29 -0.28
CA GLY A 73 -12.70 0.06 0.88
C GLY A 73 -14.18 -0.09 0.52
N LEU A 74 -14.71 0.81 -0.33
CA LEU A 74 -16.10 0.74 -0.81
C LEU A 74 -16.38 -0.53 -1.62
N MET A 75 -15.44 -0.93 -2.49
CA MET A 75 -15.52 -2.18 -3.25
C MET A 75 -15.58 -3.39 -2.32
N ALA A 76 -14.71 -3.45 -1.31
CA ALA A 76 -14.68 -4.55 -0.35
C ALA A 76 -15.98 -4.63 0.48
N GLU A 77 -16.51 -3.49 0.92
CA GLU A 77 -17.79 -3.40 1.64
C GLU A 77 -18.95 -3.88 0.75
N GLY A 78 -18.97 -3.48 -0.53
CA GLY A 78 -19.95 -3.91 -1.52
C GLY A 78 -19.93 -5.43 -1.75
N VAL A 79 -18.74 -6.01 -1.92
CA VAL A 79 -18.57 -7.46 -2.05
C VAL A 79 -19.07 -8.19 -0.80
N TRP A 80 -18.75 -7.68 0.40
CA TRP A 80 -19.22 -8.27 1.65
C TRP A 80 -20.75 -8.25 1.78
N GLN A 81 -21.39 -7.13 1.44
CA GLN A 81 -22.85 -7.03 1.44
C GLN A 81 -23.50 -8.01 0.45
N LEU A 82 -22.90 -8.15 -0.74
CA LEU A 82 -23.37 -9.07 -1.77
C LEU A 82 -23.27 -10.53 -1.31
N LEU A 83 -22.13 -10.94 -0.74
CA LEU A 83 -21.95 -12.26 -0.14
C LEU A 83 -22.95 -12.54 0.99
N ARG A 84 -23.21 -11.55 1.85
CA ARG A 84 -24.19 -11.66 2.93
C ARG A 84 -25.61 -11.83 2.38
N GLY A 85 -25.95 -11.11 1.32
CA GLY A 85 -27.22 -11.26 0.61
C GLY A 85 -27.41 -12.66 0.04
N ILE A 86 -26.38 -13.18 -0.65
CA ILE A 86 -26.36 -14.56 -1.18
C ILE A 86 -26.55 -15.57 -0.04
N TYR A 87 -25.81 -15.44 1.05
CA TYR A 87 -25.93 -16.35 2.20
C TYR A 87 -27.36 -16.37 2.78
N LEU A 88 -27.97 -15.20 2.96
CA LEU A 88 -29.34 -15.10 3.47
C LEU A 88 -30.35 -15.69 2.49
N GLY A 89 -30.18 -15.43 1.18
CA GLY A 89 -31.01 -16.00 0.13
C GLY A 89 -30.94 -17.52 0.08
N VAL A 90 -29.72 -18.08 0.12
CA VAL A 90 -29.49 -19.53 0.19
C VAL A 90 -30.12 -20.12 1.45
N ARG A 91 -29.92 -19.48 2.63
CA ARG A 91 -30.50 -19.94 3.89
C ARG A 91 -32.03 -19.94 3.85
N TRP A 92 -32.64 -18.92 3.25
CA TRP A 92 -34.09 -18.87 3.07
C TRP A 92 -34.59 -19.97 2.13
N LEU A 93 -33.88 -20.20 1.01
CA LEU A 93 -34.23 -21.23 0.03
C LEU A 93 -34.17 -22.64 0.64
N ILE A 94 -33.14 -22.92 1.44
CA ILE A 94 -33.03 -24.17 2.20
C ILE A 94 -34.22 -24.33 3.17
N ARG A 95 -34.52 -23.31 3.99
CA ARG A 95 -35.65 -23.37 4.92
C ARG A 95 -36.99 -23.62 4.22
N ARG A 96 -37.19 -23.03 3.04
CA ARG A 96 -38.42 -23.23 2.26
C ARG A 96 -38.55 -24.65 1.73
N HIS A 97 -37.44 -25.30 1.37
CA HIS A 97 -37.44 -26.68 0.90
C HIS A 97 -37.48 -27.72 2.04
N THR A 98 -37.02 -27.40 3.24
CA THR A 98 -37.06 -28.32 4.38
C THR A 98 -38.35 -28.27 5.20
N HIS A 99 -39.14 -27.21 5.06
CA HIS A 99 -40.44 -27.04 5.73
C HIS A 99 -41.64 -27.15 4.77
N ALA A 100 -41.41 -27.48 3.49
CA ALA A 100 -42.42 -27.94 2.54
C ALA A 100 -42.46 -29.46 2.55
#